data_AF-A0A2A9E8D9-F1
#
_entry.id   AF-A0A2A9E8D9-F1
#
_cell.length_a   1.000
_cell.length_b   1.000
_cell.length_c   1.000
_cell.angle_alpha   90.00
_cell.angle_beta   90.00
_cell.angle_gamma   90.00
#
_symmetry.space_group_name_H-M   'P 1'
#
loop_
_entity.id
_entity.type
_entity.pdbx_description
1 polymer ?
#
loop_
_entity_poly.entity_id
_entity_poly.type
_entity_poly.pdbx_seq_one_letter_code
_entity_poly.pdbx_strand_id
1 'polypeptide(L)'
;MTIPEPDVPASGTDSVAPAPTDARPADVADLAALESSARPARLRRAPRYGAFFWTGALVGIVVGIALGVWVSDPGMINRWIYVLVVVLSTTLVTTLVAGLLAILADRRSTGRSTR
;
A
#
# COMPACT_ATOMS: atom_id res chain seq x y z
N MET A 1 -17.30 -53.37 30.20
CA MET A 1 -17.74 -52.73 28.94
C MET A 1 -17.33 -51.27 29.05
N THR A 2 -16.10 -50.97 28.64
CA THR A 2 -15.45 -49.67 28.86
C THR A 2 -15.60 -48.86 27.57
N ILE A 3 -16.26 -47.71 27.66
CA ILE A 3 -16.40 -46.76 26.56
C ILE A 3 -15.07 -45.99 26.45
N PRO A 4 -14.43 -45.89 25.27
CA PRO A 4 -13.25 -45.03 25.11
C PRO A 4 -13.67 -43.56 25.13
N GLU A 5 -12.92 -42.75 25.88
CA GLU A 5 -13.07 -41.30 25.97
C GLU A 5 -12.69 -40.67 24.61
N PRO A 6 -13.51 -39.77 24.04
CA PRO A 6 -13.21 -39.15 22.76
C PRO A 6 -12.05 -38.14 22.90
N ASP A 7 -11.00 -38.33 22.11
CA ASP A 7 -9.93 -37.36 21.90
C ASP A 7 -10.50 -36.06 21.31
N VAL A 8 -10.67 -35.04 22.16
CA VAL A 8 -10.99 -33.68 21.72
C VAL A 8 -9.69 -33.01 21.27
N PRO A 9 -9.56 -32.57 20.01
CA PRO A 9 -8.36 -31.87 19.57
C PRO A 9 -8.20 -30.56 20.34
N ALA A 10 -6.97 -30.29 20.79
CA ALA A 10 -6.59 -29.03 21.43
C ALA A 10 -6.82 -27.87 20.46
N SER A 11 -8.00 -27.27 20.52
CA SER A 11 -8.31 -26.01 19.86
C SER A 11 -7.46 -24.91 20.48
N GLY A 12 -6.62 -24.32 19.63
CA GLY A 12 -6.24 -22.92 19.60
C GLY A 12 -6.05 -22.23 20.95
N THR A 13 -4.81 -21.87 21.23
CA THR A 13 -4.46 -20.80 22.14
C THR A 13 -5.09 -19.49 21.62
N ASP A 14 -6.36 -19.28 21.94
CA ASP A 14 -6.98 -17.96 21.93
C ASP A 14 -6.23 -17.17 23.02
N SER A 15 -5.22 -16.43 22.59
CA SER A 15 -4.63 -15.36 23.38
C SER A 15 -5.72 -14.30 23.55
N VAL A 16 -6.56 -14.49 24.56
CA VAL A 16 -7.49 -13.48 25.06
C VAL A 16 -6.64 -12.33 25.56
N ALA A 17 -6.55 -11.27 24.75
CA ALA A 17 -6.20 -9.96 25.27
C ALA A 17 -7.19 -9.65 26.41
N PRO A 18 -6.73 -9.21 27.59
CA PRO A 18 -7.64 -8.94 28.70
C PRO A 18 -8.67 -7.91 28.23
N ALA A 19 -9.94 -8.31 28.21
CA ALA A 19 -11.05 -7.40 27.98
C ALA A 19 -10.95 -6.27 29.02
N PRO A 20 -11.16 -4.99 28.65
CA PRO A 20 -11.15 -3.91 29.62
C PRO A 20 -12.30 -4.15 30.60
N THR A 21 -11.97 -4.46 31.85
CA THR A 21 -12.92 -4.94 32.86
C THR A 21 -13.88 -3.87 33.40
N ASP A 22 -13.71 -2.58 33.12
CA ASP A 22 -14.61 -1.57 33.68
C ASP A 22 -15.06 -0.51 32.66
N ALA A 23 -16.31 -0.60 32.23
CA ALA A 23 -17.05 0.53 31.66
C ALA A 23 -17.64 1.38 32.80
N ARG A 24 -16.78 1.91 33.68
CA ARG A 24 -17.16 2.91 34.68
C ARG A 24 -17.22 4.29 33.98
N PRO A 25 -18.19 5.17 34.26
CA PRO A 25 -18.15 6.54 33.74
C PRO A 25 -16.82 7.19 34.13
N ALA A 26 -16.09 7.72 33.15
CA ALA A 26 -14.78 8.32 33.36
C ALA A 26 -14.89 9.46 34.38
N ASP A 27 -14.10 9.39 35.44
CA ASP A 27 -14.01 10.46 36.43
C ASP A 27 -13.36 11.69 35.78
N VAL A 28 -13.76 12.88 36.20
CA VAL A 28 -13.16 14.16 35.76
C VAL A 28 -11.66 14.18 36.07
N ALA A 29 -11.23 13.53 37.15
CA ALA A 29 -9.82 13.34 37.48
C ALA A 29 -9.07 12.49 36.44
N ASP A 30 -9.70 11.43 35.92
CA ASP A 30 -9.11 10.57 34.88
C ASP A 30 -8.97 11.31 33.56
N LEU A 31 -9.95 12.16 33.20
CA LEU A 31 -9.89 13.00 32.00
C LEU A 31 -8.75 14.04 32.07
N ALA A 32 -8.55 14.67 33.23
CA ALA A 32 -7.45 15.63 33.43
C ALA A 32 -6.07 14.95 33.37
N ALA A 33 -5.95 13.73 33.90
CA ALA A 33 -4.73 12.92 33.80
C ALA A 33 -4.43 12.53 32.33
N LEU A 34 -5.45 12.16 31.57
CA LEU A 34 -5.34 11.86 30.13
C LEU A 34 -4.94 13.10 29.31
N GLU A 35 -5.50 14.27 29.61
CA GLU A 35 -5.16 15.51 28.93
C GLU A 35 -3.71 15.95 29.21
N SER A 36 -3.21 15.73 30.43
CA SER A 36 -1.81 16.02 30.80
C SER A 36 -0.79 15.08 30.14
N SER A 37 -1.20 13.84 29.83
CA SER A 37 -0.35 12.82 29.19
C SER A 37 -0.48 12.79 27.68
N ALA A 38 -1.50 13.48 27.13
CA ALA A 38 -1.72 13.60 25.70
C ALA A 38 -0.59 14.41 25.04
N ARG A 39 0.30 13.70 24.34
CA ARG A 39 1.25 14.35 23.43
C ARG A 39 0.57 14.67 22.10
N PRO A 40 0.81 15.84 21.50
CA PRO A 40 0.31 16.14 20.17
C PRO A 40 0.88 15.14 19.17
N ALA A 41 0.06 14.16 18.79
CA ALA A 41 0.38 13.21 17.75
C ALA A 41 0.24 13.94 16.40
N ARG A 42 1.36 14.34 15.81
CA ARG A 42 1.35 14.74 14.40
C ARG A 42 1.03 13.51 13.57
N LEU A 43 -0.22 13.39 13.12
CA LEU A 43 -0.55 12.51 12.00
C LEU A 43 0.23 13.00 10.78
N ARG A 44 1.35 12.35 10.48
CA ARG A 44 2.05 12.56 9.21
C ARG A 44 1.05 12.17 8.12
N ARG A 45 0.60 13.14 7.31
CA ARG A 45 -0.19 12.86 6.11
C ARG A 45 0.58 11.82 5.30
N ALA A 46 -0.08 10.69 5.00
CA ALA A 46 0.51 9.66 4.16
C ALA A 46 0.99 10.31 2.85
N PRO A 47 2.26 10.10 2.45
CA PRO A 47 2.76 10.63 1.19
C PRO A 47 1.92 10.07 0.05
N ARG A 48 1.48 10.93 -0.88
CA ARG A 48 0.60 10.54 -2.00
C ARG A 48 1.39 9.83 -3.10
N TYR A 49 1.96 8.67 -2.78
CA TYR A 49 2.71 7.85 -3.75
C TYR A 49 1.86 7.42 -4.95
N GLY A 50 0.53 7.31 -4.75
CA GLY A 50 -0.41 6.92 -5.79
C GLY A 50 -0.35 7.80 -7.05
N ALA A 51 -0.07 9.10 -6.93
CA ALA A 51 -0.01 10.00 -8.09
C ALA A 51 1.20 9.71 -9.00
N PHE A 52 2.33 9.26 -8.45
CA PHE A 52 3.51 8.89 -9.23
C PHE A 52 3.32 7.59 -9.99
N PHE A 53 2.69 6.59 -9.36
CA PHE A 53 2.37 5.34 -10.07
C PHE A 53 1.38 5.58 -11.22
N TRP A 54 0.37 6.43 -11.00
CA TRP A 54 -0.62 6.75 -12.02
C TRP A 54 -0.01 7.49 -13.22
N THR A 55 0.87 8.45 -12.96
CA THR A 55 1.58 9.18 -14.03
C THR A 55 2.54 8.27 -14.78
N GLY A 56 3.30 7.42 -14.09
CA GLY A 56 4.15 6.41 -14.73
C GLY A 56 3.36 5.46 -15.63
N ALA A 57 2.25 4.93 -15.13
CA ALA A 57 1.39 4.03 -15.90
C ALA A 57 0.79 4.72 -17.13
N LEU A 58 0.28 5.95 -16.97
CA LEU A 58 -0.31 6.72 -18.07
C LEU A 58 0.72 6.99 -19.17
N VAL A 59 1.92 7.47 -18.80
CA VAL A 59 3.02 7.72 -19.74
C VAL A 59 3.42 6.42 -20.43
N GLY A 60 3.54 5.33 -19.69
CA GLY A 60 3.85 4.01 -20.21
C GLY A 60 2.86 3.49 -21.24
N ILE A 61 1.57 3.66 -20.99
CA ILE A 61 0.52 3.26 -21.95
C ILE A 61 0.65 4.06 -23.23
N VAL A 62 0.79 5.39 -23.15
CA VAL A 62 0.90 6.26 -24.33
C VAL A 62 2.14 5.91 -25.16
N VAL A 63 3.30 5.80 -24.51
CA VAL A 63 4.57 5.46 -25.16
C VAL A 63 4.51 4.03 -25.72
N GLY A 64 3.92 3.10 -24.98
CA GLY A 64 3.74 1.71 -25.37
C GLY A 64 2.87 1.53 -26.61
N ILE A 65 1.76 2.27 -26.70
CA ILE A 65 0.89 2.24 -27.89
C ILE A 65 1.65 2.79 -29.09
N ALA A 66 2.32 3.95 -28.92
CA ALA A 66 3.10 4.58 -29.98
C ALA A 66 4.20 3.64 -30.51
N LEU A 67 5.00 3.06 -29.61
CA LEU A 67 6.06 2.12 -29.96
C LEU A 67 5.51 0.81 -30.55
N GLY A 68 4.47 0.23 -29.95
CA GLY A 68 3.88 -1.01 -30.42
C GLY A 68 3.35 -0.87 -31.84
N VAL A 69 2.67 0.24 -32.15
CA VAL A 69 2.17 0.53 -33.51
C VAL A 69 3.31 0.86 -34.47
N TRP A 70 4.34 1.59 -34.03
CA TRP A 70 5.46 1.99 -34.87
C TRP A 70 6.38 0.82 -35.25
N VAL A 71 6.62 -0.12 -34.34
CA VAL A 71 7.49 -1.28 -34.57
C VAL A 71 6.75 -2.42 -35.30
N SER A 72 5.43 -2.51 -35.18
CA SER A 72 4.67 -3.61 -35.79
C SER A 72 4.26 -3.33 -37.23
N ASP A 73 4.55 -4.27 -38.13
CA ASP A 73 4.09 -4.21 -39.52
C ASP A 73 2.57 -4.36 -39.64
N PRO A 74 1.90 -3.58 -40.52
CA PRO A 74 0.45 -3.66 -40.72
C PRO A 74 -0.05 -5.03 -41.18
N GLY A 75 0.76 -5.78 -41.93
CA GLY A 75 0.43 -7.13 -42.43
C GLY A 75 0.73 -8.27 -41.45
N MET A 76 1.22 -7.96 -40.25
CA MET A 76 1.60 -8.97 -39.27
C MET A 76 0.38 -9.69 -38.70
N ILE A 77 0.41 -11.03 -38.75
CA ILE A 77 -0.57 -11.87 -38.07
C ILE A 77 -0.49 -11.57 -36.56
N ASN A 78 -1.64 -11.32 -35.94
CA ASN A 78 -1.76 -11.01 -34.51
C ASN A 78 -1.00 -9.74 -34.06
N ARG A 79 -0.85 -8.75 -34.95
CA ARG A 79 -0.25 -7.44 -34.64
C ARG A 79 -0.68 -6.87 -33.27
N TRP A 80 -1.97 -6.94 -32.95
CA TRP A 80 -2.49 -6.39 -31.69
C TRP A 80 -1.98 -7.10 -30.44
N ILE A 81 -1.61 -8.39 -30.51
CA ILE A 81 -0.95 -9.09 -29.41
C ILE A 81 0.44 -8.48 -29.17
N TYR A 82 1.20 -8.23 -30.24
CA TYR A 82 2.50 -7.58 -30.14
C TYR A 82 2.38 -6.18 -29.51
N VAL A 83 1.43 -5.37 -29.99
CA VAL A 83 1.16 -4.04 -29.42
C VAL A 83 0.82 -4.14 -27.93
N LEU A 84 -0.04 -5.09 -27.53
CA LEU A 84 -0.40 -5.29 -26.11
C LEU A 84 0.80 -5.67 -25.24
N VAL A 85 1.66 -6.58 -25.72
CA VAL A 85 2.88 -6.96 -24.99
C VAL A 85 3.79 -5.75 -24.82
N VAL A 86 4.02 -4.98 -25.89
CA VAL A 86 4.83 -3.75 -25.81
C VAL A 86 4.24 -2.74 -24.83
N VAL A 87 2.92 -2.54 -24.86
CA VAL A 87 2.22 -1.65 -23.92
C VAL A 87 2.40 -2.12 -22.48
N LEU A 88 2.20 -3.41 -22.20
CA LEU A 88 2.35 -3.95 -20.85
C LEU A 88 3.79 -3.83 -20.35
N SER A 89 4.77 -4.16 -21.19
CA SER A 89 6.20 -4.06 -20.84
C SER A 89 6.62 -2.60 -20.57
N THR A 90 6.25 -1.68 -21.45
CA THR A 90 6.59 -0.25 -21.29
C THR A 90 5.86 0.38 -20.10
N THR A 91 4.59 0.03 -19.87
CA THR A 91 3.81 0.46 -18.70
C THR A 91 4.44 -0.02 -17.41
N LEU A 92 4.85 -1.29 -17.34
CA LEU A 92 5.53 -1.82 -16.16
C LEU A 92 6.83 -1.06 -15.88
N VAL A 93 7.70 -0.89 -16.89
CA VAL A 93 8.99 -0.22 -16.74
C VAL A 93 8.83 1.24 -16.29
N THR A 94 7.98 2.00 -16.98
CA THR A 94 7.74 3.41 -16.66
C THR A 94 7.10 3.60 -15.28
N THR A 95 6.18 2.71 -14.88
CA THR A 95 5.56 2.72 -13.55
C THR A 95 6.61 2.47 -12.46
N LEU A 96 7.51 1.51 -12.65
CA LEU A 96 8.61 1.24 -11.71
C LEU A 96 9.58 2.42 -11.63
N VAL A 97 9.95 3.03 -12.75
CA VAL A 97 10.80 4.23 -12.79
C VAL A 97 10.13 5.40 -12.08
N ALA A 98 8.84 5.63 -12.31
CA ALA A 98 8.08 6.68 -11.63
C ALA A 98 7.99 6.44 -10.13
N GLY A 99 7.76 5.19 -9.70
CA GLY A 99 7.80 4.79 -8.30
C GLY A 99 9.18 5.02 -7.65
N LEU A 100 10.27 4.68 -8.35
CA LEU A 100 11.63 4.94 -7.89
C LEU A 100 11.89 6.45 -7.74
N LEU A 101 11.48 7.25 -8.73
CA LEU A 101 11.58 8.71 -8.66
C LEU A 101 10.77 9.28 -7.49
N ALA A 102 9.60 8.71 -7.20
CA ALA A 102 8.77 9.11 -6.05
C ALA A 102 9.51 8.87 -4.72
N ILE A 103 10.16 7.71 -4.58
CA ILE A 103 10.96 7.38 -3.38
C ILE A 103 12.14 8.35 -3.24
N LEU A 104 12.84 8.64 -4.34
CA LEU A 104 13.97 9.58 -4.33
C LEU A 104 13.51 11.01 -4.00
N ALA A 105 12.33 11.43 -4.47
CA ALA A 105 11.75 12.72 -4.16
C ALA A 105 11.37 12.84 -2.68
N ASP A 106 10.74 11.81 -2.09
CA ASP A 106 10.37 11.81 -0.67
C ASP A 106 11.61 11.90 0.25
N ARG A 107 12.69 11.17 -0.11
CA ARG A 107 13.98 11.24 0.61
C ARG A 107 14.61 12.64 0.60
N ARG A 108 14.38 13.44 -0.44
CA ARG A 108 14.91 14.82 -0.55
C ARG A 108 14.08 15.85 0.21
N SER A 109 12.81 15.57 0.49
CA SER A 109 11.89 16.55 1.09
C SER A 109 12.08 16.72 2.60
N THR A 110 12.65 15.75 3.31
CA THR A 110 12.82 15.79 4.77
C THR A 110 14.01 16.64 5.24
N GLY A 111 14.95 17.00 4.34
CA GLY A 111 16.14 17.77 4.68
C GLY A 111 15.99 19.31 4.65
N ARG A 112 14.83 19.85 4.24
CA ARG A 112 14.65 21.30 4.02
C ARG A 112 13.82 22.03 5.08
N SER A 113 13.37 21.33 6.13
CA SER A 113 12.51 21.91 7.18
C SER A 113 13.25 22.48 8.40
N THR A 114 14.56 22.76 8.25
CA THR A 114 15.36 23.47 9.25
C THR A 114 16.13 24.59 8.55
N ARG A 115 15.45 25.70 8.27
CA ARG A 115 16.06 27.01 8.07
C ARG A 115 15.07 28.10 8.42
#